data_AF-A0A1F8B9Q3-F1
#
_entry.id   AF-A0A1F8B9Q3-F1
#
_cell.length_a   1.000
_cell.length_b   1.000
_cell.length_c   1.000
_cell.angle_alpha   90.00
_cell.angle_beta   90.00
_cell.angle_gamma   90.00
#
_symmetry.space_group_name_H-M   'P 1'
#
loop_
_entity.id
_entity.type
_entity.pdbx_description
1 polymer ?
#
loop_
_entity_poly.entity_id
_entity_poly.type
_entity_poly.pdbx_seq_one_letter_code
_entity_poly.pdbx_strand_id
1 'polypeptide(L)'
;MSAKEELTPGTLNDDDFEELWTVITVSKREYQLSKNQARLVQEAMARGDRGAIVFQTFTIAIPYITDFYRERRFLKDSKTLPGRATEAPYEPVSPEKYQEFREKVDKIFNKQVSKTKQP
;
A
#
# COMPACT_ATOMS: atom_id res chain seq x y z
N MET A 1 -10.33 22.34 -14.37
CA MET A 1 -9.01 22.06 -13.75
C MET A 1 -8.80 20.56 -13.79
N SER A 2 -7.69 20.11 -14.39
CA SER A 2 -7.50 18.76 -14.90
C SER A 2 -6.93 17.86 -13.80
N ALA A 3 -7.60 16.75 -13.45
CA ALA A 3 -7.20 15.79 -12.40
C ALA A 3 -5.86 15.05 -12.65
N LYS A 4 -5.08 15.49 -13.64
CA LYS A 4 -3.79 14.90 -14.03
C LYS A 4 -2.59 15.62 -13.40
N GLU A 5 -2.81 16.76 -12.76
CA GLU A 5 -1.73 17.60 -12.19
C GLU A 5 -1.39 17.29 -10.73
N GLU A 6 -2.25 16.56 -9.99
CA GLU A 6 -2.08 16.33 -8.54
C GLU A 6 -1.20 15.13 -8.18
N LEU A 7 -0.75 14.34 -9.16
CA LEU A 7 0.05 13.13 -8.95
C LEU A 7 1.53 13.32 -9.30
N THR A 8 2.02 14.55 -9.39
CA THR A 8 3.47 14.79 -9.47
C THR A 8 4.12 14.48 -8.11
N PRO A 9 5.29 13.80 -8.06
CA PRO A 9 5.97 13.41 -6.80
C PRO A 9 6.40 14.56 -5.87
N GLY A 10 6.02 15.81 -6.17
CA GLY A 10 6.42 17.01 -5.44
C GLY A 10 5.28 17.73 -4.68
N THR A 11 4.05 17.23 -4.71
CA THR A 11 2.87 17.90 -4.09
C THR A 11 2.27 17.19 -2.88
N LEU A 12 2.71 15.97 -2.56
CA LEU A 12 2.18 15.24 -1.40
C LEU A 12 3.00 15.58 -0.15
N ASN A 13 2.35 16.17 0.85
CA ASN A 13 2.93 16.47 2.14
C ASN A 13 2.84 15.24 3.05
N ASP A 14 3.74 15.14 4.04
CA ASP A 14 3.70 14.05 5.02
C ASP A 14 2.40 13.99 5.83
N ASP A 15 1.65 15.08 5.88
CA ASP A 15 0.37 15.17 6.57
C ASP A 15 -0.80 14.54 5.79
N ASP A 16 -0.60 14.29 4.49
CA ASP A 16 -1.55 13.60 3.61
C ASP A 16 -1.54 12.08 3.85
N PHE A 17 -0.63 11.58 4.69
CA PHE A 17 -0.50 10.16 5.00
C PHE A 17 -0.89 9.85 6.44
N GLU A 18 -1.65 8.77 6.60
CA GLU A 18 -1.81 8.07 7.86
C GLU A 18 -0.79 6.94 7.96
N GLU A 19 -0.30 6.73 9.18
CA GLU A 19 0.67 5.70 9.49
C GLU A 19 0.21 4.89 10.69
N LEU A 20 0.35 3.57 10.56
CA LEU A 20 0.19 2.61 11.64
C LEU A 20 1.57 2.10 12.03
N TRP A 21 1.89 2.21 13.31
CA TRP A 21 3.15 1.80 13.89
C TRP A 21 2.91 0.71 14.93
N THR A 22 3.85 -0.22 15.00
CA THR A 22 3.80 -1.35 15.93
C THR A 22 4.94 -1.24 16.92
N VAL A 23 4.61 -1.36 18.20
CA VAL A 23 5.56 -1.52 19.30
C VAL A 23 5.39 -2.91 19.88
N ILE A 24 6.48 -3.67 19.93
CA ILE A 24 6.53 -4.97 20.61
C ILE A 24 7.40 -4.80 21.85
N THR A 25 6.93 -5.35 22.96
CA THR A 25 7.68 -5.36 24.22
C THR A 25 8.33 -6.71 24.48
N VAL A 26 9.27 -6.76 25.43
CA VAL A 26 9.92 -8.02 25.91
C VAL A 26 8.88 -9.07 26.32
N SER A 27 7.73 -8.63 26.85
CA SER A 27 6.61 -9.51 27.21
C SER A 27 5.80 -10.05 26.03
N LYS A 28 6.24 -9.77 24.79
CA LYS A 28 5.54 -10.03 23.53
C LYS A 28 4.16 -9.37 23.42
N ARG A 29 3.91 -8.32 24.20
CA ARG A 29 2.74 -7.46 24.02
C ARG A 29 2.98 -6.53 22.84
N GLU A 30 1.97 -6.46 21.99
CA GLU A 30 1.95 -5.62 20.80
C GLU A 30 1.00 -4.43 21.02
N TYR A 31 1.47 -3.23 20.67
CA TYR A 31 0.68 -2.01 20.69
C TYR A 31 0.70 -1.38 19.30
N GLN A 32 -0.49 -1.04 18.81
CA GLN A 32 -0.67 -0.32 17.57
C GLN A 32 -0.82 1.18 17.88
N LEU A 33 0.02 1.98 17.24
CA LEU A 33 0.14 3.41 17.45
C LEU A 33 -0.16 4.18 16.16
N SER A 34 -0.87 5.29 16.30
CA SER A 34 -0.96 6.30 15.24
C SER A 34 0.38 7.03 15.05
N LYS A 35 0.56 7.70 13.91
CA LYS A 35 1.72 8.56 13.60
C LYS A 35 2.15 9.46 14.77
N ASN A 36 1.20 10.14 15.42
CA ASN A 36 1.50 11.07 16.51
C ASN A 36 1.96 10.35 17.78
N GLN A 37 1.33 9.21 18.12
CA GLN A 37 1.73 8.41 19.28
C GLN A 37 3.11 7.76 19.05
N ALA A 38 3.35 7.28 17.84
CA ALA A 38 4.63 6.74 17.42
C ALA A 38 5.75 7.78 17.52
N ARG A 39 5.48 9.03 17.12
CA ARG A 39 6.43 10.15 17.27
C ARG A 39 6.83 10.38 18.72
N LEU A 40 5.88 10.33 19.67
CA LEU A 40 6.19 10.47 21.10
C LEU A 40 7.11 9.35 21.59
N VAL A 41 6.84 8.10 21.17
CA VAL A 41 7.70 6.95 21.49
C VAL A 41 9.10 7.14 20.91
N GLN A 42 9.18 7.52 19.63
CA GLN A 42 10.45 7.73 18.95
C GLN A 42 11.28 8.85 19.59
N GLU A 43 10.65 9.96 19.95
CA GLU A 43 11.32 11.06 20.65
C GLU A 43 11.84 10.64 22.02
N ALA A 44 11.04 9.89 22.80
CA ALA A 44 11.47 9.42 24.11
C ALA A 44 12.62 8.39 24.03
N MET A 45 12.56 7.49 23.04
CA MET A 45 13.67 6.55 22.75
C MET A 45 14.94 7.30 22.33
N ALA A 46 14.83 8.33 21.47
CA ALA A 46 15.96 9.12 21.02
C ALA A 46 16.59 9.95 22.15
N ARG A 47 15.78 10.41 23.11
CA ARG A 47 16.26 11.08 24.33
C ARG A 47 16.91 10.13 25.35
N GLY A 48 16.70 8.82 25.18
CA GLY A 48 17.18 7.81 26.13
C GLY A 48 16.36 7.73 27.41
N ASP A 49 15.09 8.14 27.36
CA ASP A 49 14.19 8.10 28.51
C ASP A 49 13.97 6.65 28.97
N ARG A 50 14.08 6.41 30.29
CA ARG A 50 13.85 5.10 30.90
C ARG A 50 12.47 4.95 31.56
N GLY A 51 11.58 5.90 31.32
CA GLY A 51 10.24 5.93 31.88
C GLY A 51 9.22 5.10 31.10
N ALA A 52 7.95 5.40 31.34
CA ALA A 52 6.84 4.86 30.58
C ALA A 52 6.02 6.00 29.97
N ILE A 53 5.51 5.78 28.77
CA ILE A 53 4.57 6.67 28.10
C ILE A 53 3.17 6.17 28.41
N VAL A 54 2.38 7.00 29.08
CA VAL A 54 1.01 6.68 29.46
C VAL A 54 0.07 7.30 28.45
N PHE A 55 -0.69 6.46 27.76
CA PHE A 55 -1.83 6.85 26.94
C PHE A 55 -3.12 6.59 27.72
N GLN A 56 -4.22 7.12 27.22
CA GLN A 56 -5.52 6.98 27.89
C GLN A 56 -5.96 5.52 28.06
N THR A 57 -5.59 4.63 27.13
CA THR A 57 -6.04 3.23 27.11
C THR A 57 -4.96 2.21 27.44
N PHE A 58 -3.68 2.59 27.41
CA PHE A 58 -2.56 1.69 27.67
C PHE A 58 -1.30 2.45 28.08
N THR A 59 -0.27 1.72 28.51
CA THR A 59 1.02 2.27 28.90
C THR A 59 2.14 1.47 28.26
N ILE A 60 3.15 2.16 27.73
CA ILE A 60 4.33 1.56 27.12
C ILE A 60 5.55 1.94 27.95
N ALA A 61 6.18 0.95 28.57
CA ALA A 61 7.46 1.13 29.25
C ALA A 61 8.59 1.10 28.23
N ILE A 62 9.29 2.22 28.06
CA ILE A 62 10.33 2.41 27.03
C ILE A 62 11.47 1.39 27.17
N PRO A 63 12.00 1.09 28.37
CA PRO A 63 13.08 0.11 28.52
C PRO A 63 12.73 -1.31 28.07
N TYR A 64 11.44 -1.61 27.94
CA TYR A 64 10.96 -2.93 27.57
C TYR A 64 10.52 -3.01 26.10
N ILE A 65 10.74 -1.98 25.29
CA ILE A 65 10.50 -2.04 23.84
C ILE A 65 11.59 -2.90 23.20
N THR A 66 11.20 -3.98 22.52
CA THR A 66 12.11 -4.81 21.71
C THR A 66 12.11 -4.36 20.26
N ASP A 67 10.92 -4.14 19.70
CA ASP A 67 10.75 -3.80 18.29
C ASP A 67 9.83 -2.59 18.17
N PHE A 68 10.21 -1.69 17.27
CA PHE A 68 9.42 -0.52 16.93
C PHE A 68 9.58 -0.24 15.44
N TYR A 69 8.50 -0.41 14.68
CA TYR A 69 8.52 -0.24 13.22
C TYR A 69 7.19 0.28 12.70
N ARG A 70 7.23 0.89 11.51
CA ARG A 70 6.03 1.32 10.79
C ARG A 70 5.45 0.12 10.04
N GLU A 71 4.24 -0.29 10.39
CA GLU A 71 3.55 -1.40 9.74
C GLU A 71 2.96 -0.95 8.40
N ARG A 72 2.27 0.19 8.37
CA ARG A 72 1.56 0.67 7.18
C ARG A 72 1.67 2.18 7.04
N ARG A 73 1.76 2.65 5.81
CA ARG A 73 1.58 4.05 5.41
C ARG A 73 0.56 4.08 4.30
N PHE A 74 -0.51 4.84 4.47
CA PHE A 74 -1.58 4.98 3.49
C PHE A 74 -1.98 6.45 3.35
N LEU A 75 -2.45 6.83 2.17
CA LEU A 75 -2.89 8.19 1.93
C LEU A 75 -4.26 8.38 2.60
N LYS A 76 -4.43 9.48 3.34
CA LYS A 76 -5.73 9.91 3.85
C LYS A 76 -6.67 10.05 2.65
N ASP A 77 -7.89 9.52 2.80
CA ASP A 77 -8.94 9.58 1.78
C ASP A 77 -8.69 8.79 0.48
N SER A 78 -7.66 7.94 0.37
CA SER A 78 -7.56 7.01 -0.77
C SER A 78 -8.53 5.82 -0.64
N LYS A 79 -9.84 6.07 -0.80
CA LYS A 79 -10.81 5.02 -1.16
C LYS A 79 -10.58 4.46 -2.57
N THR A 80 -9.70 5.09 -3.33
CA THR A 80 -9.33 4.70 -4.68
C THR A 80 -7.81 4.68 -4.78
N LEU A 81 -7.23 3.47 -4.72
CA LEU A 81 -5.96 3.22 -5.38
C LEU A 81 -6.06 3.76 -6.81
N PRO A 82 -5.01 4.35 -7.40
CA PRO A 82 -5.01 4.61 -8.83
C PRO A 82 -5.33 3.29 -9.53
N GLY A 83 -6.35 3.27 -10.39
CA GLY A 83 -7.01 2.08 -10.95
C GLY A 83 -6.13 1.11 -11.77
N ARG A 84 -4.81 1.19 -11.64
CA ARG A 84 -3.84 0.19 -12.09
C ARG A 84 -3.63 -0.97 -11.11
N ALA A 85 -3.99 -0.83 -9.82
CA ALA A 85 -3.72 -1.83 -8.79
C ALA A 85 -4.96 -2.61 -8.29
N THR A 86 -6.16 -2.24 -8.75
CA THR A 86 -7.37 -3.04 -8.52
C THR A 86 -7.60 -3.84 -9.79
N GLU A 87 -7.38 -5.15 -9.77
CA GLU A 87 -7.91 -6.01 -10.82
C GLU A 87 -9.41 -5.75 -10.92
N ALA A 88 -9.89 -5.40 -12.12
CA ALA A 88 -11.31 -5.31 -12.36
C ALA A 88 -11.94 -6.65 -11.94
N PRO A 89 -13.11 -6.64 -11.27
CA PRO A 89 -13.79 -7.89 -10.92
C PRO A 89 -13.86 -8.79 -12.16
N TYR A 90 -13.44 -10.04 -12.01
CA TYR A 90 -13.40 -10.99 -13.13
C TYR A 90 -14.82 -11.18 -13.68
N GLU A 91 -15.11 -10.55 -14.82
CA GLU A 91 -16.30 -10.83 -15.61
C GLU A 91 -15.97 -11.96 -16.59
N PRO A 92 -16.64 -13.13 -16.51
CA PRO A 92 -16.47 -14.17 -17.50
C PRO A 92 -16.79 -13.63 -18.90
N VAL A 93 -15.87 -13.86 -19.84
CA VAL A 93 -16.09 -13.48 -21.25
C VAL A 93 -17.28 -14.29 -21.78
N SER A 94 -18.27 -13.62 -22.38
CA SER A 94 -19.39 -14.32 -22.99
C SER A 94 -18.92 -15.26 -24.12
N PRO A 95 -19.58 -16.40 -24.36
CA PRO A 95 -19.17 -17.37 -25.39
C PRO A 95 -19.00 -16.76 -26.78
N GLU A 96 -19.85 -15.79 -27.13
CA GLU A 96 -19.81 -15.06 -28.40
C GLU A 96 -18.54 -14.20 -28.53
N LYS A 97 -18.21 -13.42 -27.48
CA LYS A 97 -16.98 -12.60 -27.45
C LYS A 97 -15.72 -13.46 -27.50
N TYR A 98 -15.76 -14.64 -26.90
CA TYR A 98 -14.63 -15.58 -26.95
C TYR A 98 -14.41 -16.12 -28.37
N GLN A 99 -15.48 -16.43 -29.11
CA GLN A 99 -15.37 -16.85 -30.51
C GLN A 99 -14.79 -15.74 -31.39
N GLU A 100 -15.26 -14.51 -31.26
CA GLU A 100 -14.71 -13.36 -31.98
C GLU A 100 -13.23 -13.11 -31.67
N PHE A 101 -12.85 -13.25 -30.39
CA PHE A 101 -11.46 -13.11 -29.96
C PHE A 101 -10.59 -14.19 -30.59
N ARG A 102 -11.06 -15.45 -30.57
CA ARG A 102 -10.36 -16.58 -31.19
C ARG A 102 -10.15 -16.37 -32.68
N GLU A 103 -11.18 -15.94 -33.42
CA GLU A 103 -11.07 -15.65 -34.85
C GLU A 103 -10.09 -14.50 -35.16
N LYS A 104 -10.07 -13.46 -34.31
CA LYS A 104 -9.10 -12.36 -34.44
C LYS A 104 -7.67 -12.83 -34.20
N VAL A 105 -7.47 -13.62 -33.15
CA VAL A 105 -6.16 -14.22 -32.84
C VAL A 105 -5.71 -15.13 -33.99
N ASP A 106 -6.56 -16.03 -34.46
CA ASP A 106 -6.26 -16.94 -35.57
C ASP A 106 -5.93 -16.17 -36.87
N LYS A 107 -6.62 -15.06 -37.17
CA LYS A 107 -6.29 -14.19 -38.32
C LYS A 107 -4.93 -13.51 -38.17
N ILE A 108 -4.56 -13.07 -36.97
CA ILE A 108 -3.26 -12.44 -36.71
C ILE A 108 -2.14 -13.47 -36.85
N PHE A 109 -2.29 -14.63 -36.23
CA PHE A 109 -1.29 -15.69 -36.29
C PHE A 109 -1.19 -16.32 -37.70
N ASN A 110 -2.29 -16.57 -38.41
CA ASN A 110 -2.23 -17.06 -39.79
C ASN A 110 -1.64 -16.04 -40.78
N LYS A 111 -1.84 -14.73 -40.57
CA LYS A 111 -1.15 -13.68 -41.36
C LYS A 111 0.36 -13.64 -41.09
N GLN A 112 0.81 -14.03 -39.90
CA GLN A 112 2.24 -14.12 -39.59
C GLN A 112 2.85 -15.39 -40.19
N VAL A 113 2.14 -16.52 -40.16
CA VAL A 113 2.61 -17.78 -40.76
C VAL A 113 2.73 -17.69 -42.29
N SER A 114 1.83 -16.97 -42.98
CA SER A 114 1.94 -16.78 -44.44
C SER A 114 3.05 -15.84 -44.88
N LYS A 115 3.50 -14.90 -44.03
CA LYS A 115 4.66 -14.04 -44.31
C LYS A 115 6.01 -14.73 -44.08
N THR A 116 6.02 -15.91 -43.46
CA THR A 116 7.25 -16.64 -43.12
C THR A 116 7.48 -17.87 -44.02
N LYS A 117 6.65 -18.05 -45.06
CA LYS A 117 6.86 -19.05 -46.11
C LYS A 117 6.78 -18.40 -47.49
N GLN A 118 7.90 -17.81 -47.92
CA GLN A 118 8.28 -17.79 -49.33
C GLN A 118 9.74 -18.28 -49.41
N PRO A 119 10.05 -19.24 -50.31
CA PRO A 119 11.41 -19.72 -50.54
C PRO A 119 12.33 -18.64 -51.11
#